data_AF-A0AA96WTC5-F1
#
_entry.id   AF-A0AA96WTC5-F1
#
_cell.length_a   1.000
_cell.length_b   1.000
_cell.length_c   1.000
_cell.angle_alpha   90.00
_cell.angle_beta   90.00
_cell.angle_gamma   90.00
#
_symmetry.space_group_name_H-M   'P 1'
#
loop_
_entity.id
_entity.type
_entity.pdbx_description
1 polymer ?
#
loop_
_entity_poly.entity_id
_entity_poly.type
_entity_poly.pdbx_seq_one_letter_code
_entity_poly.pdbx_strand_id
1 'polypeptide(L)' 'MEAKRSKLIEFLKTELALPNSAIDLAVRHSQIDTEPLPMILWQYGLVTLNQLDQIFDWLEKA' A
#
# COMPACT_ATOMS: atom_id res chain seq x y z
N MET A 1 7.47 -13.79 -8.50
CA MET A 1 6.48 -12.69 -8.42
C MET A 1 6.48 -12.11 -7.00
N GLU A 2 7.60 -11.55 -6.55
CA GLU A 2 7.77 -10.97 -5.20
C GLU A 2 8.37 -9.55 -5.26
N ALA A 3 9.18 -9.26 -6.29
CA ALA A 3 9.88 -7.99 -6.43
C ALA A 3 8.96 -6.75 -6.50
N LYS A 4 7.78 -6.82 -7.13
CA LYS A 4 6.84 -5.69 -7.17
C LYS A 4 6.26 -5.36 -5.80
N ARG A 5 6.00 -6.37 -4.97
CA ARG A 5 5.39 -6.18 -3.64
C ARG A 5 6.38 -5.56 -2.66
N SER A 6 7.64 -6.00 -2.69
CA SER A 6 8.70 -5.43 -1.88
C SER A 6 9.00 -3.97 -2.25
N LYS A 7 9.01 -3.65 -3.54
CA LYS A 7 9.17 -2.26 -4.02
C LYS A 7 8.00 -1.36 -3.62
N LEU A 8 6.77 -1.87 -3.67
CA LEU A 8 5.61 -1.12 -3.20
C LEU A 8 5.75 -0.81 -1.70
N ILE A 9 6.09 -1.81 -0.90
CA ILE A 9 6.28 -1.64 0.54
C ILE A 9 7.38 -0.61 0.84
N GLU A 10 8.47 -0.59 0.08
CA GLU A 10 9.52 0.42 0.20
C GLU A 10 8.99 1.81 -0.12
N PHE A 11 8.28 1.99 -1.24
CA PHE A 11 7.63 3.24 -1.62
C PHE A 11 6.66 3.75 -0.53
N LEU A 12 5.84 2.87 0.04
CA LEU A 12 4.93 3.22 1.14
C LEU A 12 5.70 3.72 2.38
N LYS A 13 6.88 3.16 2.66
CA LYS A 13 7.70 3.57 3.82
C LYS A 13 8.47 4.87 3.57
N THR A 14 8.99 5.05 2.36
CA THR A 14 9.86 6.19 2.03
C THR A 14 9.07 7.39 1.57
N GLU A 15 8.22 7.23 0.56
CA GLU A 15 7.50 8.34 -0.09
C GLU A 15 6.26 8.74 0.72
N LEU A 16 5.50 7.75 1.20
CA LEU A 16 4.32 8.00 2.02
C LEU A 16 4.61 8.12 3.52
N ALA A 17 5.85 7.86 3.94
CA ALA A 17 6.27 7.84 5.35
C ALA A 17 5.34 7.00 6.27
N LEU A 18 4.75 5.93 5.72
CA LEU A 18 3.82 5.09 6.48
C LEU A 18 4.58 4.27 7.54
N PRO A 19 4.03 4.14 8.75
CA PRO A 19 4.63 3.29 9.77
C PRO A 19 4.53 1.82 9.34
N ASN A 20 5.57 1.04 9.68
CA ASN A 20 5.63 -0.39 9.37
C ASN A 20 4.36 -1.14 9.83
N SER A 21 3.80 -0.77 10.99
CA SER A 21 2.58 -1.37 11.55
C SER A 21 1.35 -1.17 10.66
N ALA A 22 1.22 -0.01 10.00
CA ALA A 22 0.11 0.27 9.07
C ALA A 22 0.21 -0.59 7.80
N ILE A 23 1.43 -0.70 7.25
CA ILE A 23 1.69 -1.51 6.07
C ILE A 23 1.46 -3.00 6.39
N ASP A 24 1.96 -3.47 7.51
CA ASP A 24 1.85 -4.88 7.93
C ASP A 24 0.40 -5.30 8.19
N LEU A 25 -0.42 -4.39 8.74
CA LEU A 25 -1.87 -4.56 8.85
C LEU A 25 -2.52 -4.71 7.46
N ALA A 26 -2.23 -3.79 6.55
CA ALA A 26 -2.80 -3.81 5.20
C ALA A 26 -2.35 -5.04 4.40
N VAL A 27 -1.09 -5.47 4.54
CA VAL A 27 -0.55 -6.67 3.89
C VAL A 27 -1.26 -7.92 4.39
N ARG A 28 -1.47 -8.05 5.71
CA ARG A 28 -2.21 -9.19 6.27
C ARG A 28 -3.64 -9.24 5.77
N HIS A 29 -4.34 -8.10 5.76
CA HIS A 29 -5.69 -8.04 5.22
C HIS A 29 -5.73 -8.36 3.73
N SER A 30 -4.78 -7.88 2.93
CA SER A 30 -4.72 -8.20 1.48
C SER A 30 -4.39 -9.67 1.18
N GLN A 31 -4.08 -10.49 2.18
CA GLN A 31 -3.94 -11.94 2.03
C GLN A 31 -5.19 -12.70 2.42
N ILE A 32 -6.02 -12.11 3.28
CA ILE A 32 -7.28 -12.68 3.75
C ILE A 32 -8.39 -12.29 2.77
N ASP A 33 -8.47 -11.01 2.48
CA ASP A 33 -9.37 -10.41 1.52
C ASP A 33 -8.61 -10.25 0.20
N THR A 34 -9.22 -10.70 -0.91
CA THR A 34 -8.69 -10.50 -2.28
C THR A 34 -8.72 -9.02 -2.70
N GLU A 35 -8.92 -8.11 -1.75
CA GLU A 35 -8.86 -6.68 -1.95
C GLU A 35 -7.41 -6.21 -2.13
N PRO A 36 -7.18 -5.23 -3.01
CA PRO A 36 -5.85 -4.73 -3.25
C PRO A 36 -5.40 -3.86 -2.06
N LEU A 37 -4.12 -3.99 -1.70
CA LEU A 37 -3.48 -3.27 -0.60
C LEU A 37 -3.79 -1.75 -0.53
N PRO A 38 -3.82 -0.99 -1.65
CA PRO A 38 -4.13 0.44 -1.62
C PRO A 38 -5.55 0.72 -1.11
N MET A 39 -6.54 -0.08 -1.51
CA MET A 39 -7.91 0.08 -1.02
C MET A 39 -7.98 -0.13 0.49
N ILE A 40 -7.30 -1.16 0.99
CA ILE A 40 -7.26 -1.46 2.43
C ILE A 40 -6.62 -0.29 3.19
N LEU A 41 -5.49 0.24 2.71
CA LEU A 41 -4.86 1.40 3.34
C LEU A 41 -5.84 2.59 3.46
N TRP A 42 -6.66 2.83 2.44
CA TRP A 42 -7.65 3.91 2.44
C TRP A 42 -8.86 3.61 3.34
N GLN A 43 -9.40 2.39 3.30
CA GLN A 43 -10.52 1.95 4.15
C GLN A 43 -10.19 2.07 5.65
N TYR A 44 -8.94 1.79 6.03
CA TYR A 44 -8.46 1.94 7.39
C TYR A 44 -8.08 3.39 7.75
N GLY A 45 -8.19 4.33 6.80
CA GLY A 45 -7.80 5.73 7.00
C GLY A 45 -6.29 5.94 7.18
N LEU A 46 -5.48 4.97 6.76
CA LEU A 46 -4.01 5.02 6.84
C LEU A 46 -3.43 5.94 5.77
N VAL A 47 -4.15 6.10 4.64
CA VAL A 47 -3.79 7.00 3.55
C VAL A 47 -4.98 7.88 3.16
N THR A 48 -4.68 9.09 2.68
CA THR A 48 -5.68 9.98 2.10
C THR A 48 -5.94 9.63 0.63
N LEU A 49 -7.00 10.16 0.03
CA LEU A 49 -7.27 9.98 -1.41
C LEU A 49 -6.09 10.42 -2.30
N ASN A 50 -5.38 11.49 -1.94
CA ASN A 50 -4.21 11.95 -2.69
C ASN A 50 -3.03 10.97 -2.60
N GLN A 51 -2.87 10.33 -1.45
CA GLN A 51 -1.85 9.31 -1.23
C GLN A 51 -2.22 7.98 -1.90
N LEU A 52 -3.51 7.64 -1.89
CA LEU A 52 -4.07 6.53 -2.64
C LEU A 52 -3.80 6.67 -4.14
N ASP A 53 -4.05 7.85 -4.70
CA ASP A 53 -3.81 8.16 -6.12
C ASP A 53 -2.34 7.95 -6.50
N GLN A 54 -1.39 8.46 -5.69
CA GLN A 54 0.04 8.24 -5.90
C GLN A 54 0.44 6.76 -5.85
N ILE A 55 -0.19 5.96 -4.98
CA ILE A 55 0.05 4.52 -4.92
C ILE A 55 -0.41 3.84 -6.21
N PHE A 56 -1.57 4.21 -6.74
CA PHE A 56 -2.08 3.67 -8.01
C PHE A 56 -1.21 4.09 -9.19
N ASP A 57 -0.85 5.38 -9.28
CA ASP A 57 0.05 5.90 -10.32
C ASP A 57 1.42 5.18 -10.29
N TRP A 58 1.96 4.91 -9.11
CA TRP A 58 3.18 4.12 -8.95
C TRP A 58 3.00 2.66 -9.40
N LEU A 59 1.86 2.03 -9.07
CA LEU A 59 1.55 0.65 -9.47
C LEU A 59 1.42 0.49 -11.00
N GLU A 60 0.92 1.52 -11.69
CA GLU A 60 0.85 1.55 -13.16
C GLU A 60 2.21 1.76 -13.82
N LYS A 61 3.12 2.50 -13.17
CA LYS A 61 4.46 2.82 -13.70
C LYS A 61 5.54 1.77 -13.41
N ALA A 62 5.38 0.95 -12.37
CA ALA A 62 6.34 -0.07 -11.92
C ALA A 62 6.19 -1.43 -12.64
#